data_AF-A0A072UAN9-F1
#
_entry.id   AF-A0A072UAN9-F1
#
_cell.length_a   1.000
_cell.length_b   1.000
_cell.length_c   1.000
_cell.angle_alpha   90.00
_cell.angle_beta   90.00
_cell.angle_gamma   90.00
#
_symmetry.space_group_name_H-M   'P 1'
#
loop_
_entity.id
_entity.type
_entity.pdbx_description
1 polymer ?
#
loop_
_entity_poly.entity_id
_entity_poly.type
_entity_poly.pdbx_seq_one_letter_code
_entity_poly.pdbx_strand_id
1 'polypeptide(L)'
;MDHGVCNYNVCICASERLPTNELQLERGLNFMMNALLRAGLFLSYKVGQTYNVIISHLQFVDDTLLVGNKNLANIRSLKALLIFFEVTSGLKVRFHKSVLVGLMCQIPGSLRLQ
;
A
#
# COMPACT_ATOMS: atom_id res chain seq x y z
N MET A 1 17.63 20.68 1.29
CA MET A 1 18.46 19.51 0.97
C MET A 1 18.01 18.40 1.92
N ASP A 2 17.01 17.62 1.52
CA ASP A 2 16.58 16.48 2.34
C ASP A 2 17.62 15.38 2.20
N HIS A 3 18.40 15.16 3.25
CA HIS A 3 19.20 13.95 3.39
C HIS A 3 18.23 12.77 3.38
N GLY A 4 18.28 11.97 2.31
CA GLY A 4 17.28 10.97 1.93
C GLY A 4 17.13 9.83 2.94
N VAL A 5 16.35 10.10 3.99
CA VAL A 5 15.78 9.08 4.87
C VAL A 5 14.38 8.79 4.35
N CYS A 6 14.22 7.66 3.66
CA CYS A 6 12.90 7.22 3.24
C CYS A 6 12.20 6.56 4.44
N ASN A 7 11.19 7.24 4.99
CA ASN A 7 10.37 6.78 6.12
C ASN A 7 8.99 6.31 5.62
N TYR A 8 8.85 5.03 5.31
CA TYR A 8 7.60 4.47 4.81
C TYR A 8 7.19 3.21 5.58
N ASN A 9 5.88 3.02 5.66
CA ASN A 9 5.27 1.82 6.17
C ASN A 9 4.90 0.92 4.99
N VAL A 10 5.19 -0.36 5.14
CA VAL A 10 4.75 -1.42 4.24
C VAL A 10 3.79 -2.30 5.01
N CYS A 11 2.60 -2.51 4.47
CA CYS A 11 1.62 -3.45 5.01
C CYS A 11 1.41 -4.57 4.01
N ILE A 12 1.75 -5.80 4.38
CA ILE A 12 1.41 -6.99 3.60
C ILE A 12 0.02 -7.42 4.02
N CYS A 13 -0.90 -7.58 3.08
CA CYS A 13 -2.25 -8.07 3.34
C CYS A 13 -2.46 -9.39 2.60
N ALA A 14 -2.68 -10.47 3.35
CA ALA A 14 -3.06 -11.77 2.80
C ALA A 14 -4.59 -11.92 2.87
N SER A 15 -5.24 -12.19 1.73
CA SER A 15 -6.67 -12.53 1.68
C SER A 15 -6.84 -14.02 1.37
N GLU A 16 -7.91 -14.64 1.87
CA GLU A 16 -8.28 -15.99 1.44
C GLU A 16 -9.03 -15.92 0.10
N ARG A 17 -8.64 -16.81 -0.83
CA ARG A 17 -9.04 -16.79 -2.24
C ARG A 17 -10.41 -17.42 -2.43
N LEU A 18 -11.36 -16.72 -3.05
CA LEU A 18 -12.61 -17.31 -3.54
C LEU A 18 -12.48 -17.57 -5.05
N PRO A 19 -12.78 -18.78 -5.56
CA PRO A 19 -12.30 -19.25 -6.87
C PRO A 19 -13.02 -18.66 -8.10
N THR A 20 -13.92 -17.68 -7.97
CA THR A 20 -14.85 -17.32 -9.07
C THR A 20 -14.80 -15.87 -9.56
N ASN A 21 -14.04 -14.96 -8.94
CA ASN A 21 -14.12 -13.52 -9.25
C ASN A 21 -12.84 -12.69 -8.96
N GLU A 22 -11.65 -13.31 -8.97
CA GLU A 22 -10.38 -12.66 -8.61
C GLU A 22 -10.09 -11.32 -9.32
N LEU A 23 -10.33 -11.26 -10.63
CA LEU A 23 -10.08 -10.03 -11.40
C LEU A 23 -10.99 -8.87 -10.95
N GLN A 24 -12.22 -9.16 -10.52
CA GLN A 24 -13.16 -8.14 -10.03
C GLN A 24 -12.69 -7.58 -8.69
N LEU A 25 -12.16 -8.46 -7.84
CA LEU A 25 -11.70 -8.13 -6.51
C LEU A 25 -10.47 -7.22 -6.53
N GLU A 26 -9.45 -7.58 -7.33
CA GLU A 26 -8.24 -6.77 -7.47
C GLU A 26 -8.55 -5.38 -8.02
N ARG A 27 -9.42 -5.30 -9.03
CA ARG A 27 -9.89 -4.03 -9.60
C ARG A 27 -10.66 -3.20 -8.56
N GLY A 28 -11.48 -3.83 -7.74
CA GLY A 28 -12.19 -3.18 -6.64
C GLY A 28 -11.24 -2.57 -5.61
N LEU A 29 -10.23 -3.33 -5.17
CA LEU A 29 -9.23 -2.84 -4.23
C LEU A 29 -8.41 -1.68 -4.80
N ASN A 30 -8.00 -1.78 -6.08
CA ASN A 30 -7.30 -0.71 -6.79
C ASN A 30 -8.16 0.57 -6.84
N PHE A 31 -9.43 0.45 -7.19
CA PHE A 31 -10.36 1.58 -7.24
C PHE A 31 -10.48 2.28 -5.87
N MET A 32 -10.66 1.51 -4.79
CA MET A 32 -10.76 2.08 -3.45
C MET A 32 -9.44 2.70 -2.98
N MET A 33 -8.29 2.11 -3.32
CA MET A 33 -6.99 2.71 -3.06
C MET A 33 -6.83 4.05 -3.79
N ASN A 34 -7.22 4.12 -5.05
CA ASN A 34 -7.18 5.37 -5.80
C ASN A 34 -8.14 6.42 -5.21
N ALA A 35 -9.31 6.01 -4.72
CA ALA A 35 -10.22 6.91 -4.01
C ALA A 35 -9.60 7.48 -2.72
N LEU A 36 -8.90 6.67 -1.93
CA LEU A 36 -8.16 7.10 -0.74
C LEU A 36 -7.05 8.11 -1.06
N LEU A 37 -6.30 7.87 -2.13
CA LEU A 37 -5.26 8.80 -2.60
C LEU A 37 -5.87 10.13 -3.03
N ARG A 38 -6.93 10.10 -3.83
CA ARG A 38 -7.63 11.30 -4.32
C ARG A 38 -8.28 12.09 -3.18
N ALA A 39 -8.76 11.42 -2.15
CA ALA A 39 -9.31 12.04 -0.96
C ALA A 39 -8.23 12.61 -0.01
N GLY A 40 -6.93 12.37 -0.28
CA GLY A 40 -5.83 12.78 0.60
C GLY A 40 -5.78 12.04 1.93
N LEU A 41 -6.57 10.97 2.07
CA LEU A 41 -6.64 10.14 3.28
C LEU A 41 -5.49 9.15 3.37
N PHE A 42 -4.83 8.88 2.25
CA PHE A 42 -3.64 8.05 2.17
C PHE A 42 -2.53 8.77 1.41
N LEU A 43 -1.33 8.81 2.01
CA LEU A 43 -0.12 9.33 1.37
C LEU A 43 0.71 8.17 0.85
N SER A 44 0.65 7.94 -0.46
CA SER A 44 1.46 6.96 -1.19
C SER A 44 2.95 7.28 -1.17
N TYR A 45 3.76 6.27 -1.48
CA TYR A 45 5.19 6.44 -1.70
C TYR A 45 5.48 6.95 -3.12
N LYS A 46 6.45 7.85 -3.26
CA LYS A 46 6.91 8.38 -4.56
C LYS A 46 8.33 7.89 -4.82
N VAL A 47 8.55 7.28 -5.98
CA VAL A 47 9.85 6.76 -6.42
C VAL A 47 10.44 7.64 -7.52
N GLY A 48 11.70 8.02 -7.31
CA GLY A 48 12.51 8.76 -8.28
C GLY A 48 12.31 10.28 -8.22
N GLN A 49 13.39 11.04 -8.44
CA GLN A 49 13.35 12.51 -8.48
C GLN A 49 12.71 13.05 -9.77
N THR A 50 12.90 12.36 -10.89
CA THR A 50 12.56 12.89 -12.23
C THR A 50 11.15 12.51 -12.68
N TYR A 51 10.71 11.27 -12.43
CA TYR A 51 9.44 10.74 -12.94
C TYR A 51 8.34 10.61 -11.88
N ASN A 52 8.64 10.85 -10.59
CA ASN A 52 7.69 10.82 -9.48
C ASN A 52 6.66 9.68 -9.58
N VAL A 53 7.14 8.44 -9.72
CA VAL A 53 6.26 7.27 -9.84
C VAL A 53 5.57 7.03 -8.50
N ILE A 54 4.24 7.08 -8.48
CA ILE A 54 3.45 6.88 -7.27
C ILE A 54 3.20 5.38 -7.08
N ILE A 55 3.72 4.82 -5.99
CA ILE A 55 3.49 3.44 -5.57
C ILE A 55 2.60 3.47 -4.32
N SER A 56 1.43 2.84 -4.42
CA SER A 56 0.48 2.68 -3.31
C SER A 56 0.15 1.22 -3.01
N HIS A 57 0.11 0.37 -4.04
CA HIS A 57 -0.19 -1.05 -3.90
C HIS A 57 0.53 -1.88 -4.97
N LEU A 58 0.87 -3.12 -4.63
CA LEU A 58 1.38 -4.14 -5.54
C LEU A 58 0.58 -5.43 -5.28
N GLN A 59 -0.18 -5.87 -6.28
CA GLN A 59 -1.08 -7.02 -6.17
C GLN A 59 -0.35 -8.26 -6.67
N PHE A 60 -0.25 -9.28 -5.82
CA PHE A 60 0.10 -10.64 -6.19
C PHE A 60 -1.10 -11.55 -5.95
N VAL A 61 -1.05 -12.69 -6.66
CA VAL A 61 -2.03 -13.76 -6.69
C VAL A 61 -2.71 -14.06 -5.34
N ASP A 62 -2.00 -14.05 -4.20
CA ASP A 62 -2.61 -14.26 -2.86
C ASP A 62 -2.32 -13.13 -1.84
N ASP A 63 -1.40 -12.22 -2.15
CA ASP A 63 -0.89 -11.20 -1.24
C ASP A 63 -0.90 -9.83 -1.90
N THR A 64 -1.46 -8.83 -1.22
CA THR A 64 -1.37 -7.44 -1.65
C THR A 64 -0.42 -6.68 -0.74
N LEU A 65 0.61 -6.09 -1.33
CA LEU A 65 1.54 -5.18 -0.65
C LEU A 65 1.03 -3.75 -0.74
N LEU A 66 0.80 -3.08 0.38
CA LEU A 66 0.39 -1.69 0.44
C LEU A 66 1.54 -0.84 0.99
N VAL A 67 1.89 0.25 0.30
CA VAL A 67 3.06 1.08 0.61
C VAL A 67 2.64 2.54 0.73
N GLY A 68 3.03 3.18 1.84
CA GLY A 68 2.77 4.61 2.06
C GLY A 68 3.66 5.22 3.13
N ASN A 69 3.57 6.53 3.29
CA ASN A 69 4.39 7.26 4.27
C ASN A 69 4.17 6.76 5.70
N LYS A 70 5.23 6.80 6.51
CA LYS A 70 5.22 6.39 7.93
C LYS A 70 4.45 7.41 8.78
N ASN A 71 3.12 7.28 8.81
CA ASN A 71 2.21 8.09 9.60
C ASN A 71 1.08 7.21 10.15
N LEU A 72 0.66 7.47 11.39
CA LEU A 72 -0.49 6.84 12.02
C LEU A 72 -1.79 7.06 11.23
N ALA A 73 -1.97 8.22 10.57
CA ALA A 73 -3.12 8.47 9.71
C ALA A 73 -3.17 7.47 8.54
N ASN A 74 -2.04 7.23 7.86
CA ASN A 74 -1.95 6.22 6.80
C ASN A 74 -2.25 4.81 7.31
N ILE A 75 -1.75 4.44 8.50
CA ILE A 75 -2.04 3.14 9.12
C ILE A 75 -3.55 2.99 9.38
N ARG A 76 -4.19 4.04 9.93
CA ARG A 76 -5.63 4.05 10.18
C ARG A 76 -6.43 3.96 8.89
N SER A 77 -6.06 4.70 7.86
CA SER A 77 -6.71 4.67 6.55
C SER A 77 -6.58 3.30 5.87
N LEU A 78 -5.40 2.68 5.91
CA LEU A 78 -5.17 1.32 5.43
C LEU A 78 -6.02 0.30 6.18
N LYS A 79 -6.05 0.39 7.52
CA LYS A 79 -6.88 -0.51 8.34
C LYS A 79 -8.37 -0.35 8.02
N ALA A 80 -8.86 0.89 7.90
CA ALA A 80 -10.24 1.16 7.54
C ALA A 80 -10.60 0.64 6.15
N LEU A 81 -9.70 0.80 5.16
CA LEU A 81 -9.86 0.24 3.82
C LEU A 81 -10.01 -1.27 3.85
N LEU A 82 -9.13 -1.96 4.57
CA LEU A 82 -9.12 -3.42 4.64
C LEU A 82 -10.37 -3.97 5.30
N ILE A 83 -10.85 -3.32 6.37
CA ILE A 83 -12.13 -3.68 7.02
C ILE A 83 -13.29 -3.45 6.05
N PHE A 84 -13.32 -2.30 5.38
CA PHE A 84 -14.37 -1.99 4.40
C PHE A 84 -14.37 -2.98 3.24
N PHE A 85 -13.19 -3.36 2.76
CA PHE A 85 -13.02 -4.37 1.73
C PHE A 85 -13.49 -5.74 2.17
N GLU A 86 -13.16 -6.17 3.39
CA GLU A 86 -13.64 -7.43 3.99
C GLU A 86 -15.18 -7.49 3.96
N VAL A 87 -15.83 -6.41 4.42
CA VAL A 87 -17.29 -6.30 4.47
C VAL A 87 -17.93 -6.27 3.08
N THR A 88 -17.34 -5.55 2.12
CA THR A 88 -17.91 -5.37 0.78
C THR A 88 -17.64 -6.52 -0.17
N SER A 89 -16.49 -7.19 -0.05
CA SER A 89 -16.12 -8.33 -0.89
C SER A 89 -16.64 -9.66 -0.34
N GLY A 90 -17.02 -9.72 0.94
CA GLY A 90 -17.37 -10.96 1.62
C GLY A 90 -16.18 -11.90 1.81
N LEU A 91 -14.97 -11.43 1.55
CA LEU A 91 -13.73 -12.18 1.80
C LEU A 91 -13.28 -11.99 3.23
N LYS A 92 -12.45 -12.91 3.69
CA LYS A 92 -11.84 -12.83 5.01
C LYS A 92 -10.42 -12.29 4.90
N VAL A 93 -10.21 -11.07 5.38
CA VAL A 93 -8.87 -10.46 5.45
C VAL A 93 -8.14 -11.03 6.65
N ARG A 94 -7.00 -11.69 6.44
CA ARG A 94 -6.24 -12.31 7.54
C ARG A 94 -5.29 -11.30 8.18
N PHE A 95 -5.82 -10.46 9.07
CA PHE A 95 -5.01 -9.50 9.84
C PHE A 95 -3.89 -10.14 10.68
N HIS A 96 -4.04 -11.39 11.11
CA HIS A 96 -2.98 -12.09 11.84
C HIS A 96 -1.77 -12.44 10.97
N LYS A 97 -1.93 -12.49 9.64
CA LYS A 97 -0.82 -12.61 8.68
C LYS A 97 -0.36 -11.25 8.16
N SER A 98 -1.13 -10.19 8.41
CA SER A 98 -0.77 -8.87 7.95
C SER A 98 0.35 -8.31 8.81
N VAL A 99 1.49 -8.02 8.21
CA VAL A 99 2.63 -7.43 8.91
C VAL A 99 2.75 -5.98 8.49
N LEU A 100 2.80 -5.08 9.49
CA LEU A 100 3.18 -3.69 9.28
C LEU A 100 4.66 -3.53 9.58
N VAL A 101 5.45 -3.28 8.53
CA VAL A 101 6.89 -3.09 8.63
C VAL A 101 7.22 -1.63 8.32
N GLY A 102 7.83 -0.95 9.28
CA GLY A 102 8.45 0.35 9.02
C GLY A 102 9.80 0.12 8.35
N LEU A 103 9.95 0.54 7.10
CA LEU A 103 11.23 0.50 6.42
C LEU A 103 11.93 1.85 6.61
N MET A 104 13.12 1.78 7.20
CA MET A 104 14.06 2.89 7.27
C MET A 104 15.19 2.56 6.32
N CYS A 105 15.09 3.05 5.09
CA CYS A 105 16.19 2.97 4.15
C CYS A 105 16.83 4.36 4.07
N GLN A 106 18.06 4.46 4.57
CA GLN A 106 18.91 5.61 4.31
C GLN A 106 19.55 5.36 2.96
N ILE A 107 19.27 6.20 1.96
CA ILE A 107 19.92 6.07 0.66
C ILE A 107 21.26 6.82 0.77
N PRO A 108 22.41 6.11 0.85
CA PRO A 108 23.70 6.77 0.97
C PRO A 108 24.06 7.35 -0.40
N GLY A 109 23.90 8.66 -0.55
CA GLY A 109 24.27 9.37 -1.77
C GLY A 109 23.31 9.08 -2.93
N SER A 110 22.95 10.15 -3.62
CA SER A 110 22.29 10.11 -4.92
C SER A 110 22.86 8.99 -5.79
N LEU A 111 22.06 7.96 -6.12
CA LEU A 111 22.28 7.17 -7.32
C LEU A 111 22.14 8.16 -8.50
N ARG A 112 23.26 8.79 -8.82
CA ARG A 112 23.46 9.61 -10.00
C ARG A 112 23.38 8.60 -11.16
N LEU A 113 22.18 8.42 -11.70
CA LEU A 113 22.03 7.80 -13.02
C LEU A 113 22.70 8.76 -14.00
N GLN A 114 23.94 8.46 -14.37
CA GLN A 114 24.55 8.91 -15.62
C GLN A 114 24.03 8.02 -16.75
#